data_AF-A0A356IRL0-F1
#
_entry.id   AF-A0A356IRL0-F1
#
_cell.length_a   1.000
_cell.length_b   1.000
_cell.length_c   1.000
_cell.angle_alpha   90.00
_cell.angle_beta   90.00
_cell.angle_gamma   90.00
#
_symmetry.space_group_name_H-M   'P 1'
#
loop_
_entity.id
_entity.type
_entity.pdbx_description
1 polymer ?
#
loop_
_entity_poly.entity_id
_entity_poly.type
_entity_poly.pdbx_seq_one_letter_code
_entity_poly.pdbx_strand_id
1 'polypeptide(L)'
;VMASLRTPIIATVIGEGGSGGALAIGVCDHLQMLQYSTYSVISPEGCASILWKSAEYASDAAEAMGLTARRLHELGLVDQVVPEPLGGGHRDHDAVADSIKAALIENLERLSAKDEETLMTERYQRLMSYGFNG
;
A
#
# COMPACT_ATOMS: atom_id res chain seq x y z
N VAL A 1 18.53 -3.61 -7.54
CA VAL A 1 17.15 -4.01 -7.14
C VAL A 1 16.63 -2.93 -6.19
N MET A 2 15.33 -2.64 -6.11
CA MET A 2 14.80 -1.54 -5.26
C MET A 2 15.30 -1.60 -3.81
N ALA A 3 15.44 -2.81 -3.25
CA ALA A 3 15.98 -3.01 -1.90
C ALA A 3 17.39 -2.43 -1.66
N SER A 4 18.22 -2.30 -2.70
CA SER A 4 19.62 -1.82 -2.59
C SER A 4 19.79 -0.32 -2.87
N LEU A 5 18.70 0.44 -3.04
CA LEU A 5 18.78 1.87 -3.34
C LEU A 5 19.16 2.68 -2.10
N ARG A 6 20.09 3.63 -2.23
CA ARG A 6 20.56 4.48 -1.12
C ARG A 6 19.81 5.81 -1.01
N THR A 7 18.53 5.79 -1.37
CA THR A 7 17.65 6.96 -1.36
C THR A 7 16.34 6.55 -0.69
N PRO A 8 15.64 7.49 -0.02
CA PRO A 8 14.28 7.24 0.45
C PRO A 8 13.36 6.83 -0.70
N ILE A 9 12.50 5.85 -0.45
CA ILE A 9 11.48 5.34 -1.37
C ILE A 9 10.15 5.41 -0.64
N ILE A 10 9.25 6.24 -1.15
CA ILE A 10 7.86 6.32 -0.69
C ILE A 10 6.96 5.82 -1.82
N ALA A 11 6.13 4.82 -1.54
CA ALA A 11 5.16 4.28 -2.48
C ALA A 11 3.74 4.71 -2.08
N THR A 12 2.95 5.16 -3.06
CA THR A 12 1.56 5.58 -2.85
C THR A 12 0.63 4.78 -3.75
N VAL A 13 -0.32 4.03 -3.18
CA VAL A 13 -1.39 3.39 -3.94
C VAL A 13 -2.53 4.40 -4.11
N ILE A 14 -2.76 4.86 -5.34
CA ILE A 14 -3.76 5.90 -5.66
C ILE A 14 -5.07 5.34 -6.23
N GLY A 15 -5.17 4.02 -6.39
CA GLY A 15 -6.31 3.36 -7.03
C GLY A 15 -6.27 1.87 -6.72
N GLU A 16 -5.95 1.05 -7.72
CA GLU A 16 -5.83 -0.40 -7.55
C GLU A 16 -4.36 -0.83 -7.68
N GLY A 17 -3.83 -1.55 -6.70
CA GLY A 17 -2.56 -2.24 -6.81
C GLY A 17 -2.78 -3.76 -6.82
N GLY A 18 -2.55 -4.40 -7.96
CA GLY A 18 -2.80 -5.83 -8.15
C GLY A 18 -1.53 -6.65 -8.38
N SER A 19 -1.52 -7.87 -7.83
CA SER A 19 -0.58 -8.96 -8.13
C SER A 19 0.90 -8.60 -7.98
N GLY A 20 1.73 -8.87 -8.99
CA GLY A 20 3.15 -8.51 -9.00
C GLY A 20 3.43 -7.03 -9.28
N GLY A 21 2.41 -6.23 -9.62
CA GLY A 21 2.48 -4.76 -9.73
C GLY A 21 2.27 -4.06 -8.38
N ALA A 22 1.38 -4.63 -7.55
CA ALA A 22 1.59 -4.66 -6.09
C ALA A 22 2.90 -5.38 -5.77
N LEU A 23 3.42 -5.53 -4.57
CA LEU A 23 4.78 -6.11 -4.34
C LEU A 23 5.96 -5.34 -4.99
N ALA A 24 6.01 -5.11 -6.31
CA ALA A 24 7.00 -4.24 -6.97
C ALA A 24 7.03 -2.84 -6.34
N ILE A 25 5.87 -2.27 -6.03
CA ILE A 25 5.77 -1.00 -5.28
C ILE A 25 5.85 -1.18 -3.75
N GLY A 26 5.81 -2.42 -3.24
CA GLY A 26 5.92 -2.75 -1.82
C GLY A 26 7.35 -2.71 -1.28
N VAL A 27 8.38 -2.72 -2.15
CA VAL A 27 9.78 -2.60 -1.75
C VAL A 27 10.13 -1.11 -1.56
N CYS A 28 9.68 -0.55 -0.45
CA CYS A 28 9.82 0.86 -0.11
C CYS A 28 10.14 1.06 1.38
N ASP A 29 10.50 2.29 1.77
CA ASP A 29 10.71 2.67 3.16
C ASP A 29 9.39 3.05 3.86
N HIS A 30 8.45 3.58 3.07
CA HIS A 30 7.11 3.96 3.52
C HIS A 30 6.08 3.67 2.43
N LEU A 31 5.06 2.90 2.78
CA LEU A 31 3.92 2.57 1.94
C LEU A 31 2.69 3.30 2.48
N GLN A 32 2.10 4.13 1.63
CA GLN A 32 0.84 4.78 1.92
C GLN A 32 -0.23 4.45 0.87
N MET A 33 -1.48 4.49 1.29
CA MET A 33 -2.64 4.16 0.46
C MET A 33 -3.70 5.25 0.57
N LEU A 34 -4.32 5.62 -0.54
CA LEU A 34 -5.55 6.43 -0.49
C LEU A 34 -6.66 5.63 0.20
N GLN A 35 -7.55 6.33 0.91
CA GLN A 35 -8.60 5.75 1.73
C GLN A 35 -9.46 4.67 1.04
N TYR A 36 -9.79 4.89 -0.24
CA TYR A 36 -10.61 3.98 -1.05
C TYR A 36 -9.79 3.15 -2.05
N SER A 37 -8.46 3.25 -2.00
CA SER A 37 -7.59 2.38 -2.80
C SER A 37 -7.58 0.94 -2.29
N THR A 38 -7.26 0.03 -3.20
CA THR A 38 -7.20 -1.41 -2.93
C THR A 38 -5.82 -1.97 -3.24
N TYR A 39 -5.42 -2.99 -2.48
CA TYR A 39 -4.14 -3.64 -2.68
C TYR A 39 -4.25 -5.15 -2.48
N SER A 40 -3.97 -5.94 -3.52
CA SER A 40 -4.20 -7.38 -3.51
C SER A 40 -3.20 -8.16 -4.37
N VAL A 41 -2.99 -9.44 -4.03
CA VAL A 41 -2.14 -10.37 -4.80
C VAL A 41 -2.86 -10.99 -6.01
N ILE A 42 -4.19 -10.96 -6.00
CA ILE A 42 -5.07 -11.45 -7.07
C ILE A 42 -6.31 -10.54 -7.10
N SER A 43 -6.97 -10.40 -8.25
CA SER A 43 -8.25 -9.68 -8.27
C SER A 43 -9.32 -10.48 -7.49
N PRO A 44 -10.32 -9.83 -6.89
CA PRO A 44 -11.42 -10.53 -6.21
C PRO A 44 -12.15 -11.52 -7.12
N GLU A 45 -12.35 -11.17 -8.39
CA GLU A 45 -12.98 -12.04 -9.40
C GLU A 45 -12.12 -13.28 -9.68
N GLY A 46 -10.80 -13.09 -9.78
CA GLY A 46 -9.84 -14.19 -9.92
C GLY A 46 -9.91 -15.14 -8.73
N CYS A 47 -9.89 -14.59 -7.51
CA CYS A 47 -10.01 -15.35 -6.27
C CYS A 47 -11.34 -16.13 -6.21
N ALA A 48 -12.45 -15.47 -6.52
CA ALA A 48 -13.79 -16.06 -6.55
C ALA A 48 -13.90 -17.21 -7.56
N SER A 49 -13.34 -17.04 -8.76
CA SER A 49 -13.35 -18.09 -9.78
C SER A 49 -12.56 -19.34 -9.40
N ILE A 50 -11.53 -19.20 -8.54
CA ILE A 50 -10.71 -20.32 -8.07
C ILE A 50 -11.35 -21.00 -6.86
N LEU A 51 -11.73 -20.23 -5.84
CA LEU A 51 -12.21 -20.78 -4.57
C LEU A 51 -13.69 -21.14 -4.59
N TRP A 52 -14.52 -20.33 -5.27
CA TRP A 52 -15.97 -20.52 -5.37
C TRP A 52 -16.44 -21.03 -6.73
N LYS A 53 -15.53 -21.20 -7.71
CA LYS A 53 -15.85 -21.61 -9.10
C LYS A 53 -16.86 -20.70 -9.80
N SER A 54 -17.03 -19.47 -9.32
CA SER A 54 -17.90 -18.45 -9.90
C SER A 54 -17.38 -17.06 -9.57
N ALA A 55 -17.39 -16.16 -10.55
CA ALA A 55 -17.00 -14.76 -10.37
C ALA A 55 -18.06 -13.93 -9.61
N GLU A 56 -19.26 -14.46 -9.41
CA GLU A 56 -20.34 -13.78 -8.69
C GLU A 56 -20.00 -13.56 -7.20
N TYR A 57 -19.11 -14.39 -6.65
CA TYR A 57 -18.62 -14.30 -5.27
C TYR A 57 -17.46 -13.30 -5.11
N ALA A 58 -17.24 -12.38 -6.06
CA ALA A 58 -16.16 -11.39 -5.99
C ALA A 58 -16.25 -10.49 -4.76
N SER A 59 -17.46 -10.09 -4.35
CA SER A 59 -17.65 -9.27 -3.14
C SER A 59 -17.20 -10.01 -1.87
N ASP A 60 -17.61 -11.28 -1.73
CA ASP A 60 -17.24 -12.12 -0.58
C ASP A 60 -15.73 -12.39 -0.57
N ALA A 61 -15.14 -12.63 -1.74
CA ALA A 61 -13.71 -12.77 -1.90
C ALA A 61 -12.95 -11.49 -1.50
N ALA A 62 -13.45 -10.32 -1.92
CA ALA A 62 -12.83 -9.03 -1.57
C ALA A 62 -12.83 -8.79 -0.06
N GLU A 63 -13.95 -9.08 0.61
CA GLU A 63 -14.08 -8.94 2.06
C GLU A 63 -13.14 -9.91 2.78
N ALA A 64 -13.13 -11.19 2.38
CA ALA A 64 -12.27 -12.21 2.97
C ALA A 64 -10.78 -11.91 2.80
N MET A 65 -10.39 -11.33 1.66
CA MET A 65 -9.01 -10.95 1.36
C MET A 65 -8.52 -9.71 2.13
N GLY A 66 -9.42 -8.86 2.61
CA GLY A 66 -9.05 -7.69 3.41
C GLY A 66 -8.24 -6.64 2.64
N LEU A 67 -8.56 -6.41 1.37
CA LEU A 67 -7.78 -5.60 0.42
C LEU A 67 -7.88 -4.07 0.57
N THR A 68 -8.60 -3.58 1.58
CA THR A 68 -8.82 -2.14 1.79
C THR A 68 -7.64 -1.47 2.51
N ALA A 69 -7.39 -0.19 2.22
CA ALA A 69 -6.33 0.60 2.87
C ALA A 69 -6.36 0.50 4.41
N ARG A 70 -7.55 0.64 5.01
CA ARG A 70 -7.73 0.51 6.46
C ARG A 70 -7.31 -0.86 6.98
N ARG A 71 -7.77 -1.93 6.32
CA ARG A 71 -7.49 -3.29 6.78
C ARG A 71 -6.00 -3.63 6.68
N LEU A 72 -5.34 -3.22 5.61
CA LEU A 72 -3.91 -3.43 5.41
C LEU A 72 -3.05 -2.60 6.38
N HIS A 73 -3.53 -1.42 6.76
CA HIS A 73 -2.92 -0.63 7.82
C HIS A 73 -3.02 -1.32 9.20
N GLU A 74 -4.19 -1.87 9.55
CA GLU A 74 -4.37 -2.67 10.78
C GLU A 74 -3.46 -3.91 10.83
N LEU A 75 -3.12 -4.48 9.67
CA LEU A 75 -2.22 -5.62 9.55
C LEU A 75 -0.73 -5.22 9.52
N GLY A 76 -0.41 -3.92 9.62
CA GLY A 76 0.96 -3.42 9.58
C GLY A 76 1.65 -3.52 8.22
N LEU A 77 0.89 -3.76 7.14
CA LEU A 77 1.44 -3.82 5.78
C LEU A 77 1.57 -2.42 5.16
N VAL A 78 0.67 -1.51 5.54
CA VAL A 78 0.60 -0.11 5.09
C VAL A 78 0.88 0.79 6.28
N ASP A 79 1.74 1.79 6.13
CA ASP A 79 2.13 2.69 7.21
C ASP A 79 1.12 3.82 7.43
N GLN A 80 0.48 4.27 6.36
CA GLN A 80 -0.40 5.44 6.40
C GLN A 80 -1.56 5.31 5.42
N VAL A 81 -2.76 5.64 5.90
CA VAL A 81 -3.93 5.85 5.05
C VAL A 81 -4.10 7.35 4.83
N VAL A 82 -4.03 7.77 3.57
CA VAL A 82 -4.24 9.16 3.15
C VAL A 82 -5.73 9.37 2.93
N PRO A 83 -6.38 10.32 3.64
CA PRO A 83 -7.81 10.53 3.53
C PRO A 83 -8.19 11.05 2.14
N GLU A 84 -9.40 10.70 1.70
CA GLU A 84 -9.99 11.25 0.48
C GLU A 84 -11.17 12.18 0.82
N PRO A 85 -11.53 13.12 -0.08
CA PRO A 85 -12.72 13.95 0.05
C PRO A 85 -13.99 13.12 0.27
N LEU A 86 -14.99 13.74 0.90
CA LEU A 86 -16.29 13.11 1.13
C LEU A 86 -16.89 12.61 -0.18
N GLY A 87 -17.05 11.30 -0.30
CA GLY A 87 -17.57 10.63 -1.49
C GLY A 87 -16.51 10.18 -2.51
N GLY A 88 -15.22 10.29 -2.19
CA GLY A 88 -14.11 9.74 -2.97
C GLY A 88 -13.31 10.80 -3.74
N GLY A 89 -12.08 10.42 -4.13
CA GLY A 89 -11.09 11.32 -4.71
C GLY A 89 -11.49 11.96 -6.02
N HIS A 90 -12.32 11.29 -6.81
CA HIS A 90 -12.85 11.81 -8.08
C HIS A 90 -13.71 13.08 -7.93
N ARG A 91 -14.14 13.42 -6.71
CA ARG A 91 -14.95 14.61 -6.44
C ARG A 91 -14.14 15.89 -6.31
N ASP A 92 -12.86 15.76 -5.94
CA ASP A 92 -11.95 16.88 -5.74
C ASP A 92 -10.50 16.38 -5.87
N HIS A 93 -9.99 16.39 -7.11
CA HIS A 93 -8.63 15.93 -7.39
C HIS A 93 -7.57 16.82 -6.74
N ASP A 94 -7.83 18.12 -6.61
CA ASP A 94 -6.88 19.07 -6.03
C ASP A 94 -6.72 18.78 -4.53
N ALA A 95 -7.82 18.55 -3.81
CA ALA A 95 -7.79 18.15 -2.40
C ALA A 95 -7.07 16.81 -2.16
N VAL A 96 -7.24 15.83 -3.06
CA VAL A 96 -6.49 14.56 -3.00
C VAL A 96 -5.00 14.81 -3.23
N ALA A 97 -4.65 15.61 -4.24
CA ALA A 97 -3.26 15.92 -4.54
C ALA A 97 -2.58 16.65 -3.37
N ASP A 98 -3.26 17.59 -2.73
CA ASP A 98 -2.77 18.28 -1.53
C ASP A 98 -2.59 17.30 -0.36
N SER A 99 -3.51 16.37 -0.16
CA SER A 99 -3.42 15.35 0.89
C SER A 99 -2.23 14.40 0.67
N ILE A 100 -2.02 13.94 -0.57
CA ILE A 100 -0.87 13.13 -0.96
C ILE A 100 0.43 13.93 -0.76
N LYS A 101 0.46 15.19 -1.23
CA LYS A 101 1.64 16.06 -1.13
C LYS A 101 2.05 16.27 0.33
N ALA A 102 1.10 16.57 1.21
CA ALA A 102 1.37 16.74 2.63
C ALA A 102 2.01 15.48 3.24
N ALA A 103 1.43 14.31 2.96
CA ALA A 103 1.96 13.03 3.43
C ALA A 103 3.35 12.70 2.85
N LEU A 104 3.59 13.02 1.57
CA LEU A 104 4.90 12.83 0.95
C LEU A 104 5.97 13.73 1.56
N ILE A 105 5.67 15.01 1.80
CA ILE A 105 6.62 15.95 2.40
C ILE A 105 7.00 15.49 3.81
N GLU A 106 6.01 15.21 4.65
CA GLU A 106 6.23 14.74 6.03
C GLU A 106 7.11 13.49 6.08
N ASN A 107 6.80 12.48 5.26
CA ASN A 107 7.55 11.24 5.27
C ASN A 107 8.92 11.37 4.61
N LEU A 108 9.06 12.22 3.59
CA LEU A 108 10.36 12.48 2.99
C LEU A 108 11.29 13.16 3.99
N GLU A 109 10.82 14.19 4.72
CA GLU A 109 11.60 14.85 5.77
C GLU A 109 12.05 13.85 6.84
N ARG A 110 11.12 13.00 7.32
CA ARG A 110 11.40 11.95 8.30
C ARG A 110 12.44 10.93 7.81
N LEU A 111 12.35 10.48 6.56
CA LEU A 111 13.25 9.48 5.99
C LEU A 111 14.61 10.08 5.62
N SER A 112 14.64 11.31 5.13
CA SER A 112 15.87 12.04 4.80
C SER A 112 16.71 12.43 6.02
N ALA A 113 16.13 12.40 7.23
CA ALA A 113 16.87 12.57 8.48
C ALA A 113 17.70 11.33 8.87
N LYS A 114 17.53 10.19 8.19
CA LYS A 114 18.27 8.95 8.44
C LYS A 114 19.53 8.89 7.59
N ASP A 115 20.59 8.30 8.14
CA ASP A 115 21.76 7.96 7.34
C ASP A 115 21.46 6.76 6.40
N GLU A 116 22.29 6.59 5.37
CA GLU A 116 22.10 5.57 4.34
C GLU A 116 22.09 4.14 4.90
N GLU A 117 22.92 3.85 5.92
CA GLU A 117 23.03 2.50 6.50
C GLU A 117 21.79 2.16 7.31
N THR A 118 21.30 3.10 8.12
CA THR A 118 20.04 2.96 8.86
C THR A 118 18.86 2.78 7.89
N LEU A 119 18.76 3.62 6.86
CA LEU A 119 17.69 3.54 5.85
C LEU A 119 17.66 2.15 5.18
N MET A 120 18.80 1.66 4.72
CA MET A 120 18.90 0.35 4.07
C MET A 120 18.58 -0.80 5.03
N THR A 121 19.06 -0.70 6.28
CA THR A 121 18.85 -1.74 7.30
C THR A 121 17.37 -1.84 7.66
N GLU A 122 16.69 -0.71 7.89
CA GLU A 122 15.27 -0.69 8.20
C GLU A 122 14.42 -1.20 7.04
N ARG A 123 14.72 -0.81 5.79
CA ARG A 123 14.02 -1.36 4.61
C ARG A 123 14.15 -2.87 4.54
N TYR A 124 15.35 -3.40 4.80
CA TYR A 124 15.58 -4.83 4.82
C TYR A 124 14.79 -5.51 5.94
N GLN A 125 14.84 -4.96 7.16
CA GLN A 125 14.09 -5.49 8.31
C GLN A 125 12.58 -5.49 8.06
N ARG A 126 12.05 -4.40 7.49
CA ARG A 126 10.65 -4.29 7.07
C ARG A 126 10.26 -5.43 6.14
N LEU A 127 11.02 -5.67 5.08
CA LEU A 127 10.76 -6.76 4.15
C LEU A 127 10.77 -8.13 4.82
N MET A 128 11.71 -8.35 5.75
CA MET A 128 11.81 -9.61 6.51
C MET A 128 10.72 -9.76 7.59
N SER A 129 10.10 -8.65 8.01
CA SER A 129 8.99 -8.66 8.96
C SER A 129 7.64 -9.00 8.33
N TYR A 130 7.52 -8.93 7.00
CA TYR A 130 6.29 -9.28 6.31
C TYR A 130 6.02 -10.79 6.35
N GLY A 131 4.84 -11.14 6.85
CA GLY A 131 4.45 -12.51 7.14
C GLY A 131 4.45 -12.78 8.64
N PHE A 132 3.90 -13.92 9.05
CA PHE A 132 3.93 -14.35 10.44
C PHE A 132 5.11 -15.30 10.63
N ASN A 133 6.05 -14.96 11.51
CA ASN A 133 6.95 -15.93 12.12
C ASN A 133 6.15 -16.71 13.17
N GLY A 134 5.39 -17.70 12.70
CA GLY A 134 4.83 -18.78 13.51
C GLY A 134 5.75 -19.99 13.46
#